data_AF-A0A914S0Q6-F1
#
_entry.id   AF-A0A914S0Q6-F1
#
_cell.length_a   1.000
_cell.length_b   1.000
_cell.length_c   1.000
_cell.angle_alpha   90.00
_cell.angle_beta   90.00
_cell.angle_gamma   90.00
#
_symmetry.space_group_name_H-M   'P 1'
#
loop_
_entity.id
_entity.type
_entity.pdbx_description
1 polymer ?
#
loop_
_entity_poly.entity_id
_entity_poly.type
_entity_poly.pdbx_seq_one_letter_code
_entity_poly.pdbx_strand_id
1 'polypeptide(L)'
;MTPEERKQMIKDLIERIPTAKDELFAFPIHWNYVDKTLVDQRVKPWVSKKITDYIGEEEASLVDFVCEKVISKTDPQKILSDIAMVLDDEAEVFVVKMWRLLIYESEARKLGLSKK
;
A
#
# COMPACT_ATOMS: atom_id res chain seq x y z
N MET A 1 -25.89 6.87 -3.58
CA MET A 1 -24.75 6.72 -4.50
C MET A 1 -25.16 5.79 -5.61
N THR A 2 -25.36 6.33 -6.81
CA THR A 2 -25.64 5.54 -8.00
C THR A 2 -24.37 4.78 -8.43
N PRO A 3 -24.50 3.71 -9.23
CA PRO A 3 -23.33 3.00 -9.78
C PRO A 3 -22.39 3.93 -10.57
N GLU A 4 -22.95 4.92 -11.28
CA GLU A 4 -22.21 5.90 -12.07
C GLU A 4 -21.43 6.89 -11.19
N GLU A 5 -22.07 7.43 -10.15
CA GLU A 5 -21.42 8.27 -9.14
C GLU A 5 -20.28 7.51 -8.47
N ARG A 6 -20.51 6.25 -8.07
CA ARG A 6 -19.47 5.42 -7.45
C ARG A 6 -18.27 5.22 -8.37
N LYS A 7 -18.53 4.94 -9.65
CA LYS A 7 -17.47 4.73 -10.65
C LYS A 7 -16.66 6.02 -10.86
N GLN A 8 -17.32 7.17 -10.92
CA GLN A 8 -16.65 8.46 -11.04
C GLN A 8 -15.76 8.74 -9.83
N MET A 9 -16.27 8.54 -8.60
CA MET A 9 -15.47 8.74 -7.39
C MET A 9 -14.24 7.83 -7.31
N ILE A 10 -14.34 6.58 -7.77
CA ILE A 10 -13.19 5.66 -7.84
C ILE A 10 -12.15 6.18 -8.85
N LYS A 11 -12.61 6.66 -10.02
CA LYS A 11 -11.72 7.24 -11.03
C LYS A 11 -11.00 8.47 -10.49
N ASP A 12 -11.74 9.40 -9.90
CA ASP A 12 -11.19 10.63 -9.30
C ASP A 12 -10.20 10.31 -8.18
N LEU A 13 -10.48 9.26 -7.39
CA LEU A 13 -9.56 8.79 -6.37
C LEU A 13 -8.23 8.32 -6.98
N ILE A 14 -8.27 7.48 -8.01
CA ILE A 14 -7.07 6.97 -8.68
C ILE A 14 -6.25 8.11 -9.30
N GLU A 15 -6.92 9.06 -9.96
CA GLU A 15 -6.29 10.22 -10.59
C GLU A 15 -5.61 11.17 -9.59
N ARG A 16 -6.08 11.18 -8.33
CA ARG A 16 -5.48 11.98 -7.25
C ARG A 16 -4.23 11.37 -6.62
N ILE A 17 -3.96 10.08 -6.84
CA ILE A 17 -2.79 9.42 -6.26
C ILE A 17 -1.55 9.81 -7.07
N PRO A 18 -0.54 10.44 -6.44
CA PRO A 18 0.66 10.87 -7.16
C PRO A 18 1.37 9.72 -7.89
N THR A 19 1.98 10.04 -9.02
CA THR A 19 2.80 9.12 -9.81
C THR A 19 4.28 9.26 -9.51
N ALA A 20 4.73 10.47 -9.15
CA ALA A 20 6.11 10.75 -8.75
C ALA A 20 6.38 10.22 -7.34
N LYS A 21 7.52 9.55 -7.14
CA LYS A 21 7.91 8.93 -5.87
C LYS A 21 7.91 9.91 -4.71
N ASP A 22 8.54 11.08 -4.90
CA ASP A 22 8.68 12.07 -3.82
C ASP A 22 7.32 12.63 -3.38
N GLU A 23 6.44 12.93 -4.33
CA GLU A 23 5.07 13.38 -4.05
C GLU A 23 4.23 12.28 -3.40
N LEU A 24 4.42 11.04 -3.84
CA LEU A 24 3.74 9.87 -3.31
C LEU A 24 4.15 9.61 -1.85
N PHE A 25 5.44 9.68 -1.54
CA PHE A 25 5.97 9.48 -0.18
C PHE A 25 5.59 10.63 0.74
N ALA A 26 5.49 11.86 0.23
CA ALA A 26 4.99 13.01 0.97
C ALA A 26 3.45 13.05 1.12
N PHE A 27 2.72 12.19 0.42
CA PHE A 27 1.25 12.21 0.45
C PHE A 27 0.71 11.87 1.85
N PRO A 28 -0.19 12.69 2.42
CA PRO A 28 -0.72 12.45 3.76
C PRO A 28 -1.66 11.24 3.79
N ILE A 29 -1.28 10.20 4.52
CA ILE A 29 -2.12 9.02 4.74
C ILE A 29 -3.02 9.24 5.98
N HIS A 30 -4.32 9.00 5.82
CA HIS A 30 -5.26 8.96 6.94
C HIS A 30 -5.13 7.61 7.67
N TRP A 31 -4.11 7.49 8.53
CA TRP A 31 -3.75 6.26 9.24
C TRP A 31 -4.86 5.69 10.12
N ASN A 32 -5.82 6.51 10.54
CA ASN A 32 -7.05 6.11 11.22
C ASN A 32 -7.94 5.16 10.39
N TYR A 33 -7.74 5.07 9.07
CA TYR A 33 -8.38 4.06 8.21
C TYR A 33 -7.49 2.86 7.90
N VAL A 34 -6.21 2.88 8.29
CA VAL A 34 -5.23 1.80 8.10
C VAL A 34 -5.12 1.04 9.42
N ASP A 35 -6.14 0.22 9.69
CA ASP A 35 -6.19 -0.64 10.88
C ASP A 35 -5.64 -2.03 10.61
N LYS A 36 -5.52 -2.84 11.67
CA LYS A 36 -5.07 -4.23 11.56
C LYS A 36 -5.93 -5.04 10.57
N THR A 37 -7.24 -4.80 10.54
CA THR A 37 -8.14 -5.48 9.60
C THR A 37 -7.82 -5.16 8.13
N LEU A 38 -7.52 -3.89 7.81
CA LEU A 38 -7.06 -3.50 6.47
C LEU A 38 -5.75 -4.19 6.11
N VAL A 39 -4.81 -4.20 7.05
CA VAL A 39 -3.51 -4.81 6.84
C VAL A 39 -3.67 -6.30 6.57
N ASP A 40 -4.41 -7.03 7.41
CA ASP A 40 -4.62 -8.47 7.28
C ASP A 40 -5.39 -8.85 6.01
N GLN A 41 -6.39 -8.06 5.60
CA GLN A 41 -7.28 -8.40 4.47
C GLN A 41 -6.82 -7.88 3.11
N ARG A 42 -6.02 -6.80 3.07
CA ARG A 42 -5.67 -6.10 1.82
C ARG A 42 -4.16 -6.01 1.63
N VAL A 43 -3.44 -5.51 2.64
CA VAL A 43 -1.98 -5.27 2.52
C VAL A 43 -1.21 -6.58 2.54
N LYS A 44 -1.43 -7.44 3.54
CA LYS A 44 -0.71 -8.71 3.71
C LYS A 44 -0.86 -9.64 2.51
N PRO A 45 -2.07 -9.87 1.93
CA PRO A 45 -2.19 -10.69 0.72
C PRO A 45 -1.49 -10.09 -0.50
N TRP A 46 -1.51 -8.75 -0.63
CA TRP A 46 -0.81 -8.07 -1.71
C TRP A 46 0.71 -8.16 -1.56
N VAL A 47 1.22 -7.92 -0.35
CA VAL A 47 2.65 -8.01 -0.01
C VAL A 47 3.14 -9.44 -0.21
N SER A 48 2.44 -10.44 0.34
CA SER A 48 2.77 -11.86 0.16
C SER A 48 2.89 -12.24 -1.31
N LYS A 49 1.89 -11.89 -2.13
CA LYS A 49 1.96 -12.13 -3.57
C LYS A 49 3.17 -11.47 -4.21
N LYS A 50 3.45 -10.21 -3.87
CA LYS A 50 4.54 -9.45 -4.47
C LYS A 50 5.91 -9.99 -4.07
N ILE A 51 6.09 -10.34 -2.81
CA ILE A 51 7.32 -10.96 -2.31
C ILE A 51 7.57 -12.28 -3.05
N THR A 52 6.55 -13.13 -3.20
CA THR A 52 6.69 -14.37 -3.99
C THR A 52 6.98 -14.12 -5.47
N ASP A 53 6.35 -13.10 -6.08
CA ASP A 53 6.65 -12.71 -7.46
C ASP A 53 8.12 -12.27 -7.65
N TYR A 54 8.73 -11.66 -6.62
CA TYR A 54 10.10 -11.13 -6.69
C TYR A 54 11.18 -12.16 -6.32
N ILE A 55 10.93 -12.98 -5.30
CA ILE A 55 11.91 -13.95 -4.78
C ILE A 55 11.75 -15.32 -5.46
N GLY A 56 10.55 -15.67 -5.92
CA GLY A 56 10.21 -16.97 -6.48
C GLY A 56 9.69 -17.98 -5.45
N GLU A 57 9.69 -17.62 -4.16
CA GLU A 57 9.16 -18.45 -3.07
C GLU A 57 8.42 -17.64 -1.99
N GLU A 58 7.72 -18.32 -1.10
CA GLU A 58 7.02 -17.68 0.01
C GLU A 58 7.97 -17.30 1.14
N GLU A 59 8.12 -16.01 1.40
CA GLU A 59 8.94 -15.49 2.51
C GLU A 59 8.07 -14.84 3.59
N ALA A 60 7.46 -15.67 4.45
CA ALA A 60 6.51 -15.21 5.48
C ALA A 60 7.12 -14.20 6.46
N SER A 61 8.41 -14.36 6.80
CA SER A 61 9.12 -13.48 7.72
C SER A 61 9.23 -12.04 7.18
N LEU A 62 9.52 -11.90 5.88
CA LEU A 62 9.59 -10.62 5.19
C LEU A 62 8.21 -9.98 5.04
N VAL A 63 7.19 -10.79 4.76
CA VAL A 63 5.79 -10.33 4.69
C VAL A 63 5.34 -9.76 6.03
N ASP A 64 5.60 -10.47 7.13
CA ASP A 64 5.23 -10.01 8.48
C ASP A 64 6.02 -8.75 8.86
N PHE A 65 7.32 -8.70 8.56
CA PHE A 65 8.15 -7.51 8.76
C PHE A 65 7.60 -6.26 8.04
N VAL A 66 7.22 -6.38 6.77
CA VAL A 66 6.61 -5.25 6.02
C VAL A 66 5.28 -4.84 6.65
N CYS A 67 4.43 -5.80 7.02
CA CYS A 67 3.14 -5.52 7.65
C CYS A 67 3.31 -4.77 8.98
N GLU A 68 4.28 -5.16 9.81
CA GLU A 68 4.60 -4.49 11.07
C GLU A 68 5.07 -3.04 10.85
N LYS A 69 5.88 -2.79 9.82
CA LYS A 69 6.34 -1.44 9.47
C LYS A 69 5.18 -0.53 9.07
N VAL A 70 4.22 -1.06 8.30
CA VAL A 70 2.99 -0.35 7.91
C VAL A 70 2.13 -0.03 9.13
N ILE A 71 1.90 -1.00 10.03
CA ILE A 71 1.13 -0.79 11.28
C ILE A 71 1.80 0.27 12.15
N SER A 72 3.14 0.26 12.20
CA SER A 72 3.95 1.22 12.94
C SER A 72 4.03 2.60 12.27
N LYS A 73 3.36 2.79 11.13
CA LYS A 73 3.35 4.05 10.36
C LYS A 73 4.75 4.51 10.00
N THR A 74 5.62 3.56 9.68
CA THR A 74 7.02 3.82 9.37
C THR A 74 7.11 4.65 8.10
N ASP A 75 8.05 5.59 8.09
CA ASP A 75 8.37 6.40 6.92
C ASP A 75 8.69 5.51 5.70
N PRO A 76 8.11 5.79 4.51
CA PRO A 76 8.27 4.95 3.33
C PRO A 76 9.71 4.87 2.85
N GLN A 77 10.53 5.91 3.03
CA GLN A 77 11.94 5.89 2.67
C GLN A 77 12.70 4.92 3.58
N LYS A 78 12.35 4.85 4.86
CA LYS A 78 12.93 3.88 5.79
C LYS A 78 12.52 2.45 5.45
N ILE A 79 11.25 2.21 5.09
CA ILE A 79 10.81 0.90 4.62
C ILE A 79 11.60 0.51 3.36
N LEU A 80 11.75 1.42 2.41
CA LEU A 80 12.55 1.19 1.20
C LEU A 80 13.99 0.78 1.52
N SER A 81 14.68 1.52 2.40
CA SER A 81 16.04 1.18 2.82
C SER A 81 16.14 -0.19 3.49
N ASP A 82 15.19 -0.54 4.36
CA ASP A 82 15.19 -1.84 5.05
C ASP A 82 14.97 -3.00 4.05
N ILE A 83 14.08 -2.82 3.06
CA ILE A 83 13.72 -3.85 2.07
C ILE A 83 14.74 -3.95 0.93
N ALA A 84 15.46 -2.87 0.62
CA ALA A 84 16.52 -2.86 -0.39
C ALA A 84 17.65 -3.84 -0.09
N MET A 85 17.88 -4.20 1.18
CA MET A 85 18.87 -5.23 1.55
C MET A 85 18.48 -6.65 1.11
N VAL A 86 17.22 -6.87 0.73
CA VAL A 86 16.68 -8.19 0.35
C VAL A 86 16.23 -8.22 -1.10
N LEU A 87 15.60 -7.15 -1.59
CA LEU A 87 15.05 -7.07 -2.94
C LEU A 87 15.89 -6.25 -3.93
N ASP A 88 17.04 -5.71 -3.50
CA ASP A 88 17.94 -4.88 -4.30
C ASP A 88 17.16 -3.84 -5.15
N ASP A 89 17.33 -3.87 -6.48
CA ASP A 89 16.76 -2.91 -7.43
C ASP A 89 15.21 -2.97 -7.49
N GLU A 90 14.58 -4.08 -7.08
CA GLU A 90 13.12 -4.24 -7.09
C GLU A 90 12.44 -3.58 -5.89
N ALA A 91 13.20 -3.23 -4.85
CA ALA A 91 12.66 -2.67 -3.61
C ALA A 91 11.92 -1.34 -3.84
N GLU A 92 12.44 -0.48 -4.71
CA GLU A 92 11.81 0.82 -5.00
C GLU A 92 10.43 0.64 -5.63
N VAL A 93 10.36 -0.21 -6.65
CA VAL A 93 9.11 -0.51 -7.36
C VAL A 93 8.10 -1.15 -6.42
N PHE A 94 8.55 -2.05 -5.55
CA PHE A 94 7.72 -2.67 -4.53
C PHE A 94 7.13 -1.63 -3.56
N VAL A 95 7.96 -0.78 -2.95
CA VAL A 95 7.50 0.20 -1.95
C VAL A 95 6.61 1.27 -2.59
N VAL A 96 6.94 1.74 -3.80
CA VAL A 96 6.08 2.69 -4.54
C VAL A 96 4.69 2.09 -4.78
N LYS A 97 4.61 0.85 -5.28
CA LYS A 97 3.30 0.20 -5.51
C LYS A 97 2.54 -0.05 -4.20
N MET A 98 3.24 -0.44 -3.14
CA MET A 98 2.65 -0.63 -1.82
C MET A 98 2.07 0.68 -1.26
N TRP A 99 2.81 1.78 -1.38
CA TRP A 99 2.37 3.08 -0.88
C TRP A 99 1.14 3.59 -1.64
N ARG A 100 1.09 3.38 -2.96
CA ARG A 100 -0.11 3.66 -3.77
C ARG A 100 -1.32 2.85 -3.31
N LEU A 101 -1.13 1.57 -2.98
CA LEU A 101 -2.19 0.73 -2.43
C LEU A 101 -2.68 1.29 -1.08
N LEU A 102 -1.77 1.67 -0.18
CA LEU A 102 -2.13 2.22 1.13
C LEU A 102 -2.94 3.51 1.02
N ILE A 103 -2.52 4.45 0.16
CA ILE A 103 -3.26 5.69 -0.09
C ILE A 103 -4.65 5.38 -0.66
N TYR A 104 -4.71 4.50 -1.67
CA TYR A 104 -5.98 4.10 -2.26
C TYR A 104 -6.93 3.51 -1.22
N GLU A 105 -6.49 2.54 -0.42
CA GLU A 105 -7.35 1.85 0.56
C GLU A 105 -7.78 2.81 1.68
N SER A 106 -6.88 3.69 2.14
CA SER A 106 -7.18 4.72 3.15
C SER A 106 -8.25 5.70 2.67
N GLU A 107 -8.07 6.29 1.48
CA GLU A 107 -9.04 7.23 0.92
C GLU A 107 -10.35 6.54 0.50
N ALA A 108 -10.29 5.32 -0.05
CA ALA A 108 -11.48 4.56 -0.40
C ALA A 108 -12.34 4.25 0.83
N ARG A 109 -11.72 3.90 1.98
CA ARG A 109 -12.45 3.74 3.25
C ARG A 109 -13.04 5.05 3.74
N LYS A 110 -12.29 6.15 3.68
CA LYS A 110 -12.75 7.49 4.05
C LYS A 110 -14.00 7.92 3.24
N LEU A 111 -14.03 7.59 1.95
CA LEU A 111 -15.12 7.90 1.03
C LEU A 111 -16.27 6.85 1.06
N GLY A 112 -16.16 5.79 1.86
CA GLY A 112 -17.14 4.69 1.89
C GLY A 112 -17.18 3.85 0.61
N LEU A 113 -16.11 3.87 -0.19
CA LEU A 113 -15.98 3.15 -1.46
C LEU A 113 -15.42 1.73 -1.31
N SER A 114 -14.76 1.44 -0.18
CA SER A 114 -14.17 0.12 0.12
C SER A 114 -15.21 -0.98 -0.03
N LYS A 115 -14.86 -2.06 -0.75
CA LYS A 115 -15.71 -3.26 -0.80
C LYS A 115 -15.71 -3.90 0.58
N LYS A 116 -16.91 -4.22 1.09
CA LYS A 116 -17.08 -5.04 2.30
C LYS A 116 -16.53 -6.44 2.08
#